data_AF-A0A6G3T4Q5-F1
#
_entry.id   AF-A0A6G3T4Q5-F1
#
_cell.length_a   1.000
_cell.length_b   1.000
_cell.length_c   1.000
_cell.angle_alpha   90.00
_cell.angle_beta   90.00
_cell.angle_gamma   90.00
#
_symmetry.space_group_name_H-M   'P 1'
#
loop_
_entity.id
_entity.type
_entity.pdbx_description
1 polymer ?
#
loop_
_entity_poly.entity_id
_entity_poly.type
_entity_poly.pdbx_seq_one_letter_code
_entity_poly.pdbx_strand_id
1 'polypeptide(L)'
;MRPPARLLHGAGLAAALLLPAALPAQAAPPARTPADLYAADGKKGQELPGMPAAFDPRAEEALCTPASKEQAKKQDWSRQRLDLDRLHRHTTGAGVTVALISTGVAPGAAGLDGRVTAQGQAADDCVGQGTFLAGLIAGTGGPTPRLAGV
;
A
#
# COMPACT_ATOMS: atom_id res chain seq x y z
N MET A 1 -10.19 -25.99 81.58
CA MET A 1 -9.67 -27.28 81.08
C MET A 1 -9.71 -27.25 79.55
N ARG A 2 -8.55 -27.30 78.87
CA ARG A 2 -8.46 -27.39 77.40
C ARG A 2 -8.21 -28.86 77.02
N PRO A 3 -8.96 -29.39 76.04
CA PRO A 3 -8.34 -30.26 75.03
C PRO A 3 -8.93 -29.98 73.61
N PRO A 4 -8.59 -30.72 72.53
CA PRO A 4 -7.73 -30.21 71.47
C PRO A 4 -8.42 -30.13 70.09
N ALA A 5 -7.70 -29.52 69.15
CA ALA A 5 -8.05 -29.38 67.74
C ALA A 5 -8.38 -30.71 67.04
N ARG A 6 -9.34 -30.66 66.11
CA ARG A 6 -9.48 -31.61 65.01
C ARG A 6 -9.76 -30.83 63.71
N LEU A 7 -8.77 -30.83 62.82
CA LEU A 7 -8.91 -30.48 61.41
C LEU A 7 -9.57 -31.65 60.67
N LEU A 8 -10.63 -31.38 59.92
CA LEU A 8 -11.19 -32.32 58.94
C LEU A 8 -11.35 -31.58 57.61
N HIS A 9 -10.65 -32.15 56.63
CA HIS A 9 -10.44 -31.67 55.28
C HIS A 9 -11.70 -31.91 54.43
N GLY A 10 -12.17 -30.87 53.72
CA GLY A 10 -13.17 -31.00 52.66
C GLY A 10 -12.50 -30.84 51.31
N ALA A 11 -12.49 -31.91 50.52
CA ALA A 11 -11.84 -32.00 49.21
C ALA A 11 -12.56 -31.15 48.15
N GLY A 12 -11.82 -30.26 47.49
CA GLY A 12 -12.28 -29.53 46.31
C GLY A 12 -12.03 -30.35 45.04
N LEU A 13 -13.09 -30.81 44.38
CA LEU A 13 -13.05 -31.37 43.03
C LEU A 13 -12.89 -30.22 42.04
N ALA A 14 -11.67 -29.99 41.54
CA ALA A 14 -11.41 -29.09 40.42
C ALA A 14 -11.52 -29.87 39.10
N ALA A 15 -12.58 -29.61 38.34
CA ALA A 15 -12.72 -30.13 36.97
C ALA A 15 -11.80 -29.34 36.03
N ALA A 16 -10.79 -30.00 35.48
CA ALA A 16 -9.89 -29.42 34.48
C ALA A 16 -10.52 -29.49 33.08
N LEU A 17 -11.01 -28.35 32.58
CA LEU A 17 -11.39 -28.16 31.18
C LEU A 17 -10.13 -28.04 30.32
N LEU A 18 -9.78 -29.11 29.59
CA LEU A 18 -8.73 -29.10 28.57
C LEU A 18 -9.28 -28.44 27.29
N LEU A 19 -8.99 -27.16 27.10
CA LEU A 19 -9.17 -26.46 25.82
C LEU A 19 -8.09 -26.92 24.83
N PRO A 20 -8.44 -27.40 23.62
CA PRO A 20 -7.46 -27.65 22.57
C PRO A 20 -6.88 -26.32 22.09
N ALA A 21 -5.57 -26.13 22.26
CA ALA A 21 -4.85 -25.03 21.64
C ALA A 21 -4.80 -25.26 20.12
N ALA A 22 -5.75 -24.70 19.39
CA ALA A 22 -5.66 -24.60 17.94
C ALA A 22 -4.51 -23.63 17.62
N LEU A 23 -3.35 -24.19 17.26
CA LEU A 23 -2.25 -23.42 16.72
C LEU A 23 -2.69 -22.84 15.38
N PRO A 24 -2.64 -21.51 15.20
CA PRO A 24 -2.91 -20.94 13.89
C PRO A 24 -1.82 -21.41 12.93
N ALA A 25 -2.22 -22.07 11.85
CA ALA A 25 -1.32 -22.35 10.74
C ALA A 25 -1.02 -21.02 10.03
N GLN A 26 0.03 -20.33 10.47
CA GLN A 26 0.60 -19.22 9.70
C GLN A 26 1.25 -19.80 8.44
N ALA A 27 0.56 -19.69 7.31
CA ALA A 27 1.19 -19.87 6.01
C ALA A 27 2.27 -18.79 5.85
N ALA A 28 3.54 -19.21 5.86
CA ALA A 28 4.63 -18.30 5.58
C ALA A 28 4.44 -17.73 4.17
N PRO A 29 4.43 -16.40 3.98
CA PRO A 29 4.39 -15.85 2.64
C PRO A 29 5.62 -16.34 1.86
N PRO A 30 5.49 -16.61 0.54
CA PRO A 30 6.62 -17.01 -0.26
C PRO A 30 7.72 -15.95 -0.18
N ALA A 31 8.97 -16.39 -0.07
CA ALA A 31 10.13 -15.51 -0.13
C ALA A 31 10.13 -14.80 -1.49
N ARG A 32 9.90 -13.48 -1.47
CA ARG A 32 10.02 -12.60 -2.63
C ARG A 32 11.10 -11.59 -2.31
N THR A 33 11.91 -11.23 -3.30
CA THR A 33 12.84 -10.11 -3.12
C THR A 33 12.03 -8.80 -3.00
N PRO A 34 12.55 -7.76 -2.33
CA PRO A 34 11.86 -6.46 -2.26
C PRO A 34 11.48 -5.93 -3.64
N ALA A 35 12.35 -6.08 -4.64
CA ALA A 35 12.07 -5.69 -6.01
C ALA A 35 10.87 -6.44 -6.63
N ASP A 36 10.70 -7.73 -6.32
CA ASP A 36 9.58 -8.55 -6.79
C ASP A 36 8.27 -8.28 -6.04
N LEU A 37 8.32 -7.68 -4.84
CA LEU A 37 7.13 -7.28 -4.09
C LEU A 37 6.52 -5.99 -4.62
N TYR A 38 7.37 -5.11 -5.16
CA TYR A 38 7.00 -3.75 -5.53
C TYR A 38 6.75 -3.58 -7.04
N ALA A 39 7.11 -4.57 -7.86
CA ALA A 39 6.79 -4.62 -9.28
C ALA A 39 5.61 -5.56 -9.56
N ALA A 40 4.61 -5.10 -10.31
CA ALA A 40 3.59 -5.98 -10.86
C ALA A 40 4.23 -6.82 -11.99
N ASP A 41 4.15 -8.16 -11.88
CA ASP A 41 4.75 -9.09 -12.85
C ASP A 41 3.83 -9.45 -14.03
N GLY A 42 2.59 -8.92 -14.02
CA GLY A 42 1.61 -9.04 -15.11
C GLY A 42 0.94 -10.41 -15.23
N LYS A 43 1.34 -11.42 -14.44
CA LYS A 43 0.86 -12.80 -14.61
C LYS A 43 -0.58 -13.01 -14.20
N LYS A 44 -1.12 -12.13 -13.34
CA LYS A 44 -2.51 -12.17 -12.84
C LYS A 44 -3.43 -11.13 -13.50
N GLY A 45 -2.96 -10.50 -14.58
CA GLY A 45 -3.62 -9.36 -15.19
C GLY A 45 -3.21 -8.04 -14.52
N GLN A 46 -4.05 -7.01 -14.67
CA GLN A 46 -3.77 -5.68 -14.13
C GLN A 46 -4.00 -5.65 -12.62
N GLU A 47 -2.92 -5.52 -11.86
CA GLU A 47 -2.92 -5.35 -10.40
C GLU A 47 -2.25 -4.02 -10.04
N LEU A 48 -2.62 -3.44 -8.89
CA LEU A 48 -1.89 -2.31 -8.35
C LEU A 48 -0.62 -2.83 -7.67
N PRO A 49 0.56 -2.23 -7.93
CA PRO A 49 1.76 -2.59 -7.21
C PRO A 49 1.59 -2.22 -5.73
N GLY A 50 2.01 -3.12 -4.83
CA GLY A 50 1.99 -2.88 -3.39
C GLY A 50 3.12 -1.93 -3.01
N MET A 51 2.96 -0.62 -3.24
CA MET A 51 4.08 0.32 -3.13
C MET A 51 4.39 0.68 -1.67
N PRO A 52 5.65 0.60 -1.22
CA PRO A 52 6.04 0.96 0.13
C PRO A 52 6.02 2.49 0.28
N ALA A 53 5.80 2.97 1.50
CA ALA A 53 5.87 4.40 1.79
C ALA A 53 7.28 4.89 2.16
N ALA A 54 8.20 3.96 2.41
CA ALA A 54 9.60 4.21 2.72
C ALA A 54 10.42 2.92 2.52
N PHE A 55 11.74 3.05 2.37
CA PHE A 55 12.64 1.92 2.47
C PHE A 55 12.83 1.46 3.92
N ASP A 56 13.28 0.22 4.10
CA ASP A 56 13.63 -0.28 5.44
C ASP A 56 14.85 0.50 5.97
N PRO A 57 14.73 1.22 7.10
CA PRO A 57 15.85 1.96 7.67
C PRO A 57 16.99 1.08 8.17
N ARG A 58 16.78 -0.25 8.27
CA ARG A 58 17.81 -1.22 8.67
C ARG A 58 18.54 -1.85 7.49
N ALA A 59 18.11 -1.61 6.26
CA ALA A 59 18.81 -2.11 5.10
C ALA A 59 20.16 -1.36 4.95
N GLU A 60 21.24 -2.11 4.72
CA GLU A 60 22.57 -1.51 4.51
C GLU A 60 22.61 -0.71 3.20
N GLU A 61 21.87 -1.15 2.18
CA GLU A 61 21.68 -0.46 0.92
C GLU A 61 20.23 -0.59 0.44
N ALA A 62 19.66 0.53 -0.04
CA ALA A 62 18.35 0.56 -0.68
C ALA A 62 18.53 1.00 -2.13
N LEU A 63 18.26 0.09 -3.07
CA LEU A 63 18.19 0.43 -4.49
C LEU A 63 16.84 1.07 -4.79
N CYS A 64 16.84 2.09 -5.67
CA CYS A 64 15.59 2.72 -6.09
C CYS A 64 14.65 1.71 -6.74
N THR A 65 13.36 1.87 -6.45
CA THR A 65 12.31 1.05 -7.06
C THR A 65 12.27 1.34 -8.55
N PRO A 66 12.49 0.35 -9.43
CA PRO A 66 12.39 0.58 -10.87
C PRO A 66 10.94 0.82 -11.27
N ALA A 67 10.73 1.52 -12.38
CA ALA A 67 9.40 1.65 -12.97
C ALA A 67 8.81 0.26 -13.30
N SER A 68 7.49 0.12 -13.10
CA SER A 68 6.78 -1.10 -13.49
C SER A 68 6.94 -1.37 -14.99
N LYS A 69 7.24 -2.62 -15.32
CA LYS A 69 7.27 -3.10 -16.72
C LYS A 69 5.86 -3.27 -17.27
N GLU A 70 4.87 -3.44 -16.38
CA GLU A 70 3.47 -3.55 -16.72
C GLU A 70 2.75 -2.22 -16.57
N GLN A 71 1.93 -1.90 -17.56
CA GLN A 71 1.10 -0.70 -17.58
C GLN A 71 -0.37 -1.07 -17.44
N ALA A 72 -1.11 -0.21 -16.74
CA ALA A 72 -2.55 -0.31 -16.69
C ALA A 72 -3.14 -0.11 -18.10
N LYS A 73 -4.08 -0.98 -18.48
CA LYS A 73 -4.73 -1.00 -19.80
C LYS A 73 -6.22 -0.63 -19.72
N LYS A 74 -6.80 -0.68 -18.52
CA LYS A 74 -8.23 -0.39 -18.26
C LYS A 74 -8.40 0.29 -16.90
N GLN A 75 -9.52 1.00 -16.73
CA GLN A 75 -9.89 1.60 -15.44
C GLN A 75 -9.90 0.55 -14.33
N ASP A 76 -9.29 0.89 -13.20
CA ASP A 76 -9.45 0.12 -11.97
C ASP A 76 -10.83 0.37 -11.33
N TRP A 77 -11.15 -0.44 -10.32
CA TRP A 77 -12.45 -0.40 -9.67
C TRP A 77 -12.76 0.96 -9.03
N SER A 78 -11.76 1.69 -8.54
CA SER A 78 -11.97 2.96 -7.83
C SER A 78 -12.39 4.05 -8.81
N ARG A 79 -11.74 4.13 -9.98
CA ARG A 79 -12.11 5.06 -11.07
C ARG A 79 -13.50 4.79 -11.60
N GLN A 80 -13.87 3.52 -11.75
CA GLN A 80 -15.22 3.13 -12.16
C GLN A 80 -16.26 3.50 -11.09
N ARG A 81 -15.95 3.25 -9.81
CA ARG A 81 -16.86 3.54 -8.70
C ARG A 81 -17.07 5.04 -8.48
N LEU A 82 -16.06 5.86 -8.77
CA LEU A 82 -16.16 7.31 -8.72
C LEU A 82 -16.79 7.93 -9.99
N ASP A 83 -16.98 7.15 -11.06
CA ASP A 83 -17.45 7.62 -12.36
C ASP A 83 -16.69 8.89 -12.81
N LEU A 84 -15.35 8.79 -12.88
CA LEU A 84 -14.50 9.96 -13.20
C LEU A 84 -14.84 10.56 -14.57
N ASP A 85 -15.28 9.75 -15.53
CA ASP A 85 -15.75 10.23 -16.84
C ASP A 85 -16.96 11.16 -16.70
N ARG A 86 -17.82 10.96 -15.69
CA ARG A 86 -18.89 11.90 -15.32
C ARG A 86 -18.35 13.09 -14.55
N LEU A 87 -17.47 12.88 -13.57
CA LEU A 87 -16.88 13.95 -12.76
C LEU A 87 -16.20 15.00 -13.65
N HIS A 88 -15.41 14.57 -14.63
CA HIS A 88 -14.66 15.43 -15.55
C HIS A 88 -15.53 16.29 -16.47
N ARG A 89 -16.82 15.96 -16.64
CA ARG A 89 -17.78 16.84 -17.35
C ARG A 89 -18.18 18.04 -16.51
N HIS A 90 -17.96 18.02 -15.20
CA HIS A 90 -18.29 19.10 -14.28
C HIS A 90 -17.06 19.93 -13.92
N THR A 91 -15.92 19.28 -13.66
CA THR A 91 -14.65 19.94 -13.36
C THR A 91 -13.48 18.98 -13.57
N THR A 92 -12.31 19.52 -13.88
CA THR A 92 -11.03 18.79 -13.99
C THR A 92 -9.97 19.32 -13.02
N GLY A 93 -10.37 20.17 -12.07
CA GLY A 93 -9.44 20.83 -11.16
C GLY A 93 -8.56 21.90 -11.82
N ALA A 94 -8.89 22.37 -13.03
CA ALA A 94 -8.14 23.42 -13.72
C ALA A 94 -8.01 24.68 -12.83
N GLY A 95 -6.77 25.17 -12.67
CA GLY A 95 -6.46 26.31 -11.82
C GLY A 95 -6.25 25.99 -10.33
N VAL A 96 -6.42 24.72 -9.92
CA VAL A 96 -6.15 24.28 -8.54
C VAL A 96 -4.71 23.77 -8.43
N THR A 97 -4.02 24.19 -7.36
CA THR A 97 -2.71 23.66 -6.98
C THR A 97 -2.86 22.74 -5.77
N VAL A 98 -2.35 21.51 -5.88
CA VAL A 98 -2.33 20.53 -4.78
C VAL A 98 -0.90 20.33 -4.32
N ALA A 99 -0.65 20.51 -3.02
CA ALA A 99 0.63 20.16 -2.42
C ALA A 99 0.66 18.67 -2.08
N LEU A 100 1.64 17.94 -2.62
CA LEU A 100 1.87 16.53 -2.30
C LEU A 100 3.12 16.41 -1.41
N ILE A 101 2.92 15.90 -0.19
CA ILE A 101 3.99 15.54 0.74
C ILE A 101 4.11 14.02 0.71
N SER A 102 5.21 13.53 0.12
CA SER A 102 5.46 12.10 -0.07
C SER A 102 6.98 11.87 -0.25
N THR A 103 7.36 10.76 -0.86
CA THR A 103 8.73 10.32 -1.13
C THR A 103 9.47 11.08 -2.24
N GLY A 104 8.94 12.22 -2.67
CA GLY A 104 9.34 12.92 -3.91
C GLY A 104 8.40 12.58 -5.07
N VAL A 105 8.61 13.19 -6.24
CA VAL A 105 7.89 12.87 -7.49
C VAL A 105 8.86 12.95 -8.66
N ALA A 106 8.84 11.96 -9.55
CA ALA A 106 9.54 12.02 -10.84
C ALA A 106 8.70 12.82 -11.86
N PRO A 107 9.03 14.09 -12.17
CA PRO A 107 8.12 14.95 -12.95
C PRO A 107 7.98 14.55 -14.41
N GLY A 108 8.99 13.86 -14.96
CA GLY A 108 8.98 13.30 -16.31
C GLY A 108 8.40 11.88 -16.41
N ALA A 109 7.76 11.38 -15.35
CA ALA A 109 7.08 10.09 -15.44
C ALA A 109 5.90 10.19 -16.43
N ALA A 110 5.66 9.10 -17.16
CA ALA A 110 4.64 9.06 -18.19
C ALA A 110 3.27 9.47 -17.64
N GLY A 111 2.66 10.48 -18.27
CA GLY A 111 1.35 11.00 -17.85
C GLY A 111 1.41 12.11 -16.78
N LEU A 112 2.60 12.54 -16.34
CA LEU A 112 2.78 13.68 -15.42
C LEU A 112 3.36 14.94 -16.08
N ASP A 113 3.72 14.87 -17.36
CA ASP A 113 4.32 15.98 -18.09
C ASP A 113 3.48 17.25 -17.97
N GLY A 114 4.12 18.32 -17.47
CA GLY A 114 3.47 19.62 -17.26
C GLY A 114 2.43 19.67 -16.15
N ARG A 115 2.25 18.60 -15.35
CA ARG A 115 1.31 18.54 -14.22
C ARG A 115 1.97 18.73 -12.87
N VAL A 116 3.26 18.45 -12.77
CA VAL A 116 4.02 18.49 -11.51
C VAL A 116 5.06 19.60 -11.55
N THR A 117 5.14 20.37 -10.47
CA THR A 117 6.27 21.25 -10.19
C THR A 117 7.02 20.70 -8.98
N ALA A 118 8.25 20.22 -9.19
CA ALA A 118 9.12 19.74 -8.14
C ALA A 118 10.57 20.14 -8.45
N GLN A 119 11.38 20.38 -7.40
CA GLN A 119 12.78 20.81 -7.53
C GLN A 119 13.66 20.13 -6.48
N GLY A 120 14.95 20.01 -6.79
CA GLY A 120 15.93 19.38 -5.89
C GLY A 120 15.51 17.97 -5.49
N GLN A 121 15.59 17.67 -4.20
CA GLN A 121 15.23 16.35 -3.66
C GLN A 121 13.75 16.00 -3.83
N ALA A 122 12.86 16.99 -4.01
CA ALA A 122 11.45 16.71 -4.25
C ALA A 122 11.18 16.20 -5.68
N ALA A 123 12.10 16.43 -6.62
CA ALA A 123 12.02 15.95 -8.01
C ALA A 123 12.64 14.56 -8.20
N ASP A 124 13.11 13.94 -7.12
CA ASP A 124 13.71 12.61 -7.11
C ASP A 124 12.86 11.69 -6.22
N ASP A 125 12.25 10.67 -6.83
CA ASP A 125 11.39 9.71 -6.13
C ASP A 125 11.95 8.30 -6.24
N CYS A 126 12.93 8.00 -5.40
CA CYS A 126 13.59 6.71 -5.36
C CYS A 126 12.67 5.58 -4.86
N VAL A 127 11.67 5.90 -4.01
CA VAL A 127 10.71 4.91 -3.48
C VAL A 127 9.60 4.62 -4.49
N GLY A 128 9.12 5.66 -5.18
CA GLY A 128 8.07 5.61 -6.21
C GLY A 128 6.67 6.03 -5.73
N GLN A 129 6.44 6.11 -4.41
CA GLN A 129 5.10 6.34 -3.85
C GLN A 129 4.52 7.69 -4.28
N GLY A 130 5.31 8.77 -4.19
CA GLY A 130 4.82 10.09 -4.56
C GLY A 130 4.53 10.22 -6.05
N THR A 131 5.31 9.59 -6.92
CA THR A 131 5.04 9.54 -8.37
C THR A 131 3.73 8.83 -8.67
N PHE A 132 3.46 7.71 -8.02
CA PHE A 132 2.18 7.01 -8.15
C PHE A 132 1.01 7.86 -7.65
N LEU A 133 1.14 8.49 -6.48
CA LEU A 133 0.10 9.36 -5.92
C LEU A 133 -0.13 10.59 -6.80
N ALA A 134 0.92 11.21 -7.34
CA ALA A 134 0.81 12.30 -8.30
C ALA A 134 0.01 11.88 -9.55
N GLY A 135 0.20 10.64 -10.02
CA GLY A 135 -0.58 10.05 -11.10
C GLY A 135 -2.07 9.92 -10.76
N LEU A 136 -2.41 9.56 -9.52
CA LEU A 136 -3.80 9.51 -9.06
C LEU A 136 -4.42 10.91 -8.92
N ILE A 137 -3.63 11.91 -8.50
CA ILE A 137 -4.12 13.27 -8.25
C ILE A 137 -4.30 14.06 -9.54
N ALA A 138 -3.30 14.08 -10.42
CA ALA A 138 -3.24 15.00 -11.55
C ALA A 138 -2.75 14.36 -12.86
N GLY A 139 -2.64 13.02 -12.92
CA GLY A 139 -2.17 12.32 -14.10
C GLY A 139 -3.07 12.54 -15.32
N THR A 140 -2.48 12.66 -16.50
CA THR A 140 -3.23 12.83 -17.76
C THR A 140 -3.83 11.54 -18.30
N GLY A 141 -3.46 10.39 -17.71
CA GLY A 141 -3.78 9.06 -18.24
C GLY A 141 -2.90 8.64 -19.44
N GLY A 142 -2.00 9.52 -19.90
CA GLY A 142 -1.09 9.27 -21.02
C GLY A 142 -1.83 8.77 -22.27
N PRO A 143 -1.45 7.61 -22.84
CA PRO A 143 -2.12 7.06 -24.02
C PRO A 143 -3.52 6.49 -23.73
N THR A 144 -3.91 6.37 -22.46
CA THR A 144 -5.21 5.82 -22.04
C THR A 144 -5.95 6.87 -21.19
N PRO A 145 -6.68 7.82 -21.80
CA PRO A 145 -7.30 8.94 -21.07
C PRO A 145 -8.22 8.51 -19.92
N ARG A 146 -8.82 7.33 -20.03
CA ARG A 146 -9.64 6.72 -18.96
C ARG A 146 -8.87 6.40 -17.68
N LEU A 147 -7.54 6.45 -17.70
CA LEU A 147 -6.65 6.29 -16.55
C LEU A 147 -6.21 7.62 -15.93
N ALA A 148 -6.77 8.75 -16.37
CA ALA A 148 -6.49 10.05 -15.77
C ALA A 148 -6.69 10.05 -14.24
N GLY A 149 -6.04 11.01 -13.59
CA GLY A 149 -6.26 11.34 -12.19
C GLY A 149 -7.66 11.89 -11.95
N VAL A 150 -7.95 12.14 -10.68
CA VAL A 150 -9.25 12.69 -10.22
C VAL A 150 -9.54 14.04 -10.84
#